data_AF-A0AAD9BTP0-F1
#
_entry.id   AF-A0AAD9BTP0-F1
#
_cell.length_a   1.000
_cell.length_b   1.000
_cell.length_c   1.000
_cell.angle_alpha   90.00
_cell.angle_beta   90.00
_cell.angle_gamma   90.00
#
_symmetry.space_group_name_H-M   'P 1'
#
loop_
_entity.id
_entity.type
_entity.pdbx_description
1 polymer ?
#
loop_
_entity_poly.entity_id
_entity_poly.type
_entity_poly.pdbx_seq_one_letter_code
_entity_poly.pdbx_strand_id
1 'polypeptide(L)'
;MNQTVPLRGPAVCWTDWFDRDNPSGSGDWELLSDLRKENPGKICDYPVYMKVVTTDTMTPAISTGENFYIFNPTQGFVCRKTDQKSGECRDYKVRFGCPCRRPAEPCGIVGCNVM
;
A
#
# COMPACT_ATOMS: atom_id res chain seq x y z
N MET A 1 -7.47 4.76 40.63
CA MET A 1 -6.40 5.28 39.75
C MET A 1 -6.79 4.96 38.32
N ASN A 2 -7.07 6.01 37.54
CA ASN A 2 -7.24 5.93 36.10
C ASN A 2 -5.96 5.43 35.46
N GLN A 3 -6.06 4.42 34.60
CA GLN A 3 -5.29 4.38 33.35
C GLN A 3 -6.05 3.51 32.36
N THR A 4 -6.82 4.19 31.51
CA THR A 4 -7.37 3.67 30.27
C THR A 4 -6.21 3.12 29.43
N VAL A 5 -6.13 1.79 29.29
CA VAL A 5 -5.23 1.18 28.31
C VAL A 5 -5.68 1.68 26.94
N PRO A 6 -4.84 2.43 26.18
CA PRO A 6 -5.22 2.83 24.84
C PRO A 6 -5.34 1.56 24.02
N LEU A 7 -6.47 1.38 23.34
CA LEU A 7 -6.63 0.34 22.32
C LEU A 7 -5.63 0.65 21.19
N ARG A 8 -4.37 0.18 21.32
CA ARG A 8 -3.40 0.25 20.22
C ARG A 8 -3.93 -0.66 19.13
N GLY A 9 -4.50 -0.04 18.08
CA GLY A 9 -4.81 -0.73 16.84
C GLY A 9 -3.59 -1.50 16.31
N PRO A 10 -3.79 -2.51 15.44
CA PRO A 10 -2.69 -3.29 14.91
C PRO A 10 -1.64 -2.36 14.29
N ALA A 11 -0.37 -2.56 14.66
CA ALA A 11 0.74 -1.81 14.09
C ALA A 11 0.76 -1.99 12.56
N VAL A 12 1.20 -0.96 11.84
CA VAL A 12 1.29 -0.98 10.37
C VAL A 12 2.72 -1.26 9.95
N CYS A 13 2.90 -2.28 9.11
CA CYS A 13 4.15 -2.65 8.48
C CYS A 13 4.06 -2.29 7.00
N TRP A 14 4.97 -1.42 6.53
CA TRP A 14 5.02 -0.98 5.14
C TRP A 14 5.82 -1.97 4.30
N THR A 15 5.36 -2.24 3.09
CA THR A 15 6.14 -2.94 2.07
C THR A 15 7.28 -2.07 1.54
N ASP A 16 8.16 -2.69 0.75
CA ASP A 16 9.00 -1.97 -0.20
C ASP A 16 8.13 -1.18 -1.21
N TRP A 17 8.78 -0.28 -1.95
CA TRP A 17 8.15 0.40 -3.08
C TRP A 17 8.11 -0.51 -4.31
N PHE A 18 6.99 -0.47 -5.03
CA PHE A 18 6.77 -1.16 -6.29
C PHE A 18 6.49 -0.16 -7.39
N ASP A 19 7.07 -0.41 -8.54
CA ASP A 19 7.10 0.43 -9.74
C ASP A 19 7.16 -0.56 -10.91
N ARG A 20 5.98 -0.96 -11.38
CA ARG A 20 5.80 -2.06 -12.32
C ARG A 20 5.51 -1.54 -13.73
N ASP A 21 4.82 -0.42 -13.84
CA ASP A 21 4.51 0.24 -15.10
C ASP A 21 5.25 1.56 -15.20
N ASN A 22 5.51 2.00 -16.44
CA ASN A 22 5.98 3.36 -16.71
C ASN A 22 4.85 4.11 -17.41
N PRO A 23 4.83 5.47 -17.47
CA PRO A 23 3.77 6.29 -18.08
C PRO A 23 3.74 6.22 -19.63
N SER A 24 3.77 5.01 -20.17
CA SER A 24 3.77 4.67 -21.58
C SER A 24 2.37 4.29 -22.04
N GLY A 25 2.15 4.20 -23.35
CA GLY A 25 0.85 3.82 -23.90
C GLY A 25 -0.30 4.69 -23.36
N SER A 26 -1.14 4.12 -22.49
CA SER A 26 -2.36 4.74 -21.98
C SER A 26 -2.23 5.46 -20.63
N GLY A 27 -1.10 5.37 -19.94
CA GLY A 27 -0.94 5.91 -18.60
C GLY A 27 0.08 5.16 -17.78
N ASP A 28 -0.09 5.21 -16.47
CA ASP A 28 0.73 4.52 -15.48
C ASP A 28 -0.17 3.65 -14.58
N TRP A 29 0.12 2.34 -14.53
CA TRP A 29 -0.77 1.30 -14.01
C TRP A 29 -0.10 0.44 -12.94
N GLU A 30 -0.25 0.87 -11.69
CA GLU A 30 0.24 0.17 -10.48
C GLU A 30 -0.89 -0.64 -9.80
N LEU A 31 -1.48 -1.58 -10.54
CA LEU A 31 -2.58 -2.42 -10.07
C LEU A 31 -2.11 -3.46 -9.04
N LEU A 32 -2.82 -3.54 -7.91
CA LEU A 32 -2.47 -4.46 -6.81
C LEU A 32 -2.44 -5.94 -7.26
N SER A 33 -3.32 -6.34 -8.19
CA SER A 33 -3.35 -7.70 -8.73
C SER A 33 -2.07 -8.06 -9.47
N ASP A 34 -1.56 -7.14 -10.30
CA ASP A 34 -0.35 -7.35 -11.10
C ASP A 34 0.88 -7.29 -10.20
N LEU A 35 0.92 -6.34 -9.28
CA LEU A 35 1.97 -6.22 -8.27
C LEU A 35 2.11 -7.49 -7.41
N ARG A 36 1.00 -8.09 -6.97
CA ARG A 36 1.02 -9.36 -6.23
C ARG A 36 1.50 -10.54 -7.07
N LYS A 37 1.13 -10.56 -8.35
CA LYS A 37 1.53 -11.61 -9.30
C LYS A 37 3.05 -11.58 -9.53
N GLU A 38 3.63 -10.39 -9.66
CA GLU A 38 5.07 -10.20 -9.86
C GLU A 38 5.88 -10.29 -8.55
N ASN A 39 5.24 -10.03 -7.40
CA ASN A 39 5.88 -10.02 -6.08
C ASN A 39 5.17 -10.95 -5.07
N PRO A 40 5.22 -12.28 -5.27
CA PRO A 40 4.47 -13.24 -4.46
C PRO A 40 4.86 -13.18 -2.97
N GLY A 41 3.85 -13.02 -2.11
CA GLY A 41 4.00 -12.99 -0.66
C GLY A 41 4.59 -11.69 -0.08
N LYS A 42 4.89 -10.68 -0.92
CA LYS A 42 5.46 -9.40 -0.47
C LYS A 42 4.40 -8.40 -0.01
N ILE A 43 3.17 -8.52 -0.53
CA ILE A 43 2.04 -7.67 -0.16
C ILE A 43 1.01 -8.56 0.54
N CYS A 44 0.53 -8.15 1.72
CA CYS A 44 -0.51 -8.87 2.45
C CYS A 44 -1.83 -8.94 1.66
N ASP A 45 -2.71 -9.88 2.02
CA ASP A 45 -4.01 -10.08 1.35
C ASP A 45 -4.96 -8.88 1.48
N TYR A 46 -4.85 -8.12 2.57
CA TYR A 46 -5.71 -6.98 2.88
C TYR A 46 -4.88 -5.77 3.32
N PRO A 47 -4.24 -5.04 2.39
CA PRO A 47 -3.57 -3.79 2.69
C PRO A 47 -4.58 -2.76 3.18
N VAL A 48 -4.23 -2.04 4.25
CA VAL A 48 -5.10 -1.05 4.90
C VAL A 48 -4.75 0.37 4.45
N TYR A 49 -3.48 0.60 4.11
CA TYR A 49 -3.00 1.90 3.67
C TYR A 49 -2.23 1.76 2.35
N MET A 50 -2.13 2.89 1.64
CA MET A 50 -1.33 3.01 0.44
C MET A 50 -0.62 4.35 0.46
N LYS A 51 0.62 4.38 -0.05
CA LYS A 51 1.32 5.60 -0.39
C LYS A 51 1.72 5.52 -1.85
N VAL A 52 1.57 6.63 -2.56
CA VAL A 52 1.93 6.77 -3.97
C VAL A 52 2.77 8.04 -4.09
N VAL A 53 3.91 7.91 -4.75
CA VAL A 53 4.85 9.02 -4.96
C VAL A 53 5.41 8.95 -6.37
N THR A 54 5.84 10.08 -6.91
CA THR A 54 6.59 10.09 -8.17
C THR A 54 7.94 9.40 -8.00
N THR A 55 8.42 8.74 -9.05
CA THR A 55 9.67 7.98 -9.02
C THR A 55 10.90 8.89 -8.87
N ASP A 56 10.84 10.09 -9.48
CA ASP A 56 11.93 11.06 -9.60
C ASP A 56 12.27 11.81 -8.29
N THR A 57 11.25 12.30 -7.59
CA THR A 57 11.38 13.29 -6.51
C THR A 57 10.68 12.87 -5.24
N MET A 58 10.04 11.69 -5.22
CA MET A 58 9.21 11.21 -4.12
C MET A 58 8.05 12.17 -3.79
N THR A 59 7.59 12.95 -4.77
CA THR A 59 6.46 13.87 -4.59
C THR A 59 5.19 13.05 -4.35
N PRO A 60 4.44 13.26 -3.25
CA PRO A 60 3.17 12.58 -3.04
C PRO A 60 2.23 12.80 -4.22
N ALA A 61 1.63 11.74 -4.73
CA ALA A 61 0.77 11.81 -5.92
C ALA A 61 -0.35 12.85 -5.78
N ILE A 62 -0.96 12.97 -4.60
CA ILE A 62 -1.98 13.99 -4.31
C ILE A 62 -1.48 15.45 -4.42
N SER A 63 -0.17 15.68 -4.41
CA SER A 63 0.45 17.00 -4.53
C SER A 63 0.83 17.36 -5.97
N THR A 64 0.67 16.44 -6.91
CA THR A 64 1.09 16.62 -8.32
C THR A 64 0.10 17.40 -9.17
N GLY A 65 -1.17 17.43 -8.74
CA GLY A 65 -2.29 18.02 -9.48
C GLY A 65 -2.88 17.13 -10.58
N GLU A 66 -2.44 15.88 -10.71
CA GLU A 66 -2.98 14.91 -11.69
C GLU A 66 -4.29 14.26 -11.20
N ASN A 67 -5.13 13.86 -12.15
CA ASN A 67 -6.38 13.18 -11.88
C ASN A 67 -6.18 11.66 -11.87
N PHE A 68 -6.49 10.98 -10.77
CA PHE A 68 -6.26 9.54 -10.65
C PHE A 68 -7.56 8.75 -10.81
N TYR A 69 -7.56 7.78 -11.72
CA TYR A 69 -8.70 6.90 -11.96
C TYR A 69 -8.88 5.90 -10.82
N ILE A 70 -7.78 5.34 -10.32
CA ILE A 70 -7.75 4.48 -9.14
C ILE A 70 -6.70 5.04 -8.18
N PHE A 71 -7.11 5.18 -6.91
CA PHE A 71 -6.23 5.57 -5.81
C PHE A 71 -6.76 4.95 -4.51
N ASN A 72 -6.56 3.66 -4.31
CA ASN A 72 -6.97 3.00 -3.05
C ASN A 72 -6.17 1.72 -2.81
N PRO A 73 -6.01 1.30 -1.54
CA PRO A 73 -5.18 0.15 -1.21
C PRO A 73 -5.73 -1.18 -1.73
N THR A 74 -7.02 -1.31 -2.03
CA THR A 74 -7.63 -2.60 -2.44
C THR A 74 -7.52 -2.86 -3.94
N GLN A 75 -7.31 -1.84 -4.75
CA GLN A 75 -7.16 -1.94 -6.21
C GLN A 75 -5.76 -1.53 -6.70
N GLY A 76 -5.08 -0.62 -6.00
CA GLY A 76 -3.78 -0.07 -6.39
C GLY A 76 -3.88 1.40 -6.82
N PHE A 77 -3.12 1.75 -7.86
CA PHE A 77 -3.07 3.11 -8.39
C PHE A 77 -3.10 3.11 -9.92
N VAL A 78 -3.87 4.02 -10.52
CA VAL A 78 -3.92 4.21 -11.98
C VAL A 78 -4.03 5.69 -12.30
N CYS A 79 -3.06 6.18 -13.07
CA CYS A 79 -3.14 7.43 -13.81
C CYS A 79 -3.40 7.12 -15.29
N ARG A 80 -4.44 7.69 -15.89
CA ARG A 80 -4.70 7.55 -17.34
C ARG A 80 -4.36 8.86 -18.04
N LYS A 81 -3.67 8.78 -19.17
CA LYS A 81 -3.35 9.95 -20.02
C LYS A 81 -4.60 10.71 -20.44
N THR A 82 -5.70 9.99 -20.71
CA THR A 82 -7.00 10.56 -21.10
C THR A 82 -7.64 11.43 -20.03
N ASP A 83 -7.26 11.25 -18.76
CA ASP A 83 -7.79 12.02 -17.64
C ASP A 83 -6.92 13.26 -17.33
N GLN A 84 -5.74 13.37 -17.96
CA GLN A 84 -4.80 14.47 -17.73
C GLN A 84 -4.98 15.57 -18.78
N LYS A 85 -5.00 16.83 -18.32
CA LYS A 85 -5.00 17.99 -19.22
C LYS A 85 -3.73 18.08 -20.06
N SER A 86 -2.60 17.61 -19.52
CA SER A 86 -1.32 17.49 -20.23
C SER A 86 -1.31 16.40 -21.30
N GLY A 87 -2.26 15.45 -21.24
CA GLY A 87 -2.23 14.22 -22.04
C GLY A 87 -1.16 13.22 -21.58
N GLU A 88 -0.50 13.46 -20.45
CA GLU A 88 0.62 12.66 -19.94
C GLU A 88 0.50 12.51 -18.43
N CYS A 89 0.89 11.33 -17.92
CA CYS A 89 1.03 11.04 -16.50
C CYS A 89 2.48 11.17 -16.08
N ARG A 90 2.73 11.55 -14.83
CA ARG A 90 4.02 11.26 -14.19
C ARG A 90 4.18 9.76 -13.96
N ASP A 91 5.41 9.38 -13.71
CA ASP A 91 5.82 8.03 -13.35
C ASP A 91 5.70 7.84 -11.84
N TYR A 92 4.96 6.82 -11.39
CA TYR A 92 4.66 6.60 -9.98
C TYR A 92 5.09 5.24 -9.47
N LYS A 93 5.43 5.22 -8.18
CA LYS A 93 5.62 3.99 -7.40
C LYS A 93 4.74 3.98 -6.17
N VAL A 94 4.31 2.78 -5.80
CA VAL A 94 3.37 2.54 -4.70
C VAL A 94 4.00 1.69 -3.59
N ARG A 95 3.55 1.88 -2.36
CA ARG A 95 3.76 0.89 -1.28
C ARG A 95 2.52 0.75 -0.44
N PHE A 96 2.37 -0.42 0.17
CA PHE A 96 1.18 -0.79 0.91
C PHE A 96 1.49 -0.90 2.41
N GLY A 97 0.55 -0.42 3.22
CA GLY A 97 0.57 -0.58 4.67
C GLY A 97 -0.27 -1.78 5.05
N CYS A 98 0.39 -2.82 5.54
CA CYS A 98 -0.21 -4.06 6.00
C CYS A 98 -0.33 -4.08 7.51
N PRO A 99 -1.31 -4.79 8.09
CA PRO A 99 -1.24 -5.16 9.50
C PRO A 99 0.06 -5.91 9.73
N CYS A 100 0.88 -5.45 10.69
CA CYS A 100 2.04 -6.20 11.10
C CYS A 100 1.59 -7.57 11.55
N ARG A 101 2.22 -8.62 11.01
CA ARG A 101 2.14 -9.93 11.63
C ARG A 101 2.71 -9.74 13.03
N ARG A 102 1.86 -9.78 14.07
CA ARG A 102 2.40 -10.05 15.40
C ARG A 102 3.16 -11.37 15.24
N PRO A 103 4.40 -11.48 15.74
CA PRO A 103 4.97 -12.79 15.94
C PRO A 103 3.87 -13.64 16.58
N ALA A 104 3.66 -14.87 16.09
CA ALA A 104 2.80 -15.77 16.83
C ALA A 104 3.33 -15.74 18.26
N GLU A 105 2.55 -15.17 19.18
CA GLU A 105 2.78 -15.35 20.60
C GLU A 105 2.96 -16.87 20.73
N PRO A 106 4.11 -17.37 21.19
CA PRO A 106 4.28 -18.81 21.32
C PRO A 106 3.08 -19.35 22.08
N CYS A 107 2.42 -20.35 21.52
CA CYS A 107 1.34 -21.05 22.20
C CYS A 107 1.94 -21.66 23.48
N GLY A 108 1.71 -21.03 24.62
CA GLY A 108 2.25 -21.38 25.94
C GLY A 108 3.07 -20.22 26.52
N ILE A 109 2.57 -19.48 27.51
CA ILE A 109 2.78 -19.67 28.96
C ILE A 109 1.97 -18.51 29.62
N VAL A 110 0.98 -18.61 30.53
CA VAL A 110 0.41 -19.62 31.44
C VAL A 110 -1.11 -19.34 31.54
N GLY A 111 -1.98 -20.37 31.53
CA GLY A 111 -3.38 -20.16 31.95
C GLY A 111 -4.46 -21.12 31.44
N CYS A 112 -4.18 -22.11 30.58
CA CYS A 112 -5.09 -23.25 30.40
C CYS A 112 -4.69 -24.34 31.43
N ASN A 113 -5.66 -24.72 32.27
CA ASN A 113 -5.46 -25.39 33.56
C ASN A 113 -4.96 -26.85 33.50
N VAL A 114 -4.34 -27.21 34.62
CA VAL A 114 -3.79 -28.47 35.14
C VAL A 114 -4.57 -29.76 34.82
N MET A 115 -3.82 -30.82 34.50
CA MET A 115 -4.02 -32.19 35.04
C MET A 115 -2.72 -32.65 35.69
#